data_AF-A0A950UTD9-F1
#
_entry.id   AF-A0A950UTD9-F1
#
_cell.length_a   1.000
_cell.length_b   1.000
_cell.length_c   1.000
_cell.angle_alpha   90.00
_cell.angle_beta   90.00
_cell.angle_gamma   90.00
#
_symmetry.space_group_name_H-M   'P 1'
#
loop_
_entity.id
_entity.type
_entity.pdbx_description
1 polymer ?
#
loop_
_entity_poly.entity_id
_entity_poly.type
_entity_poly.pdbx_seq_one_letter_code
_entity_poly.pdbx_strand_id
1 'polypeptide(L)'
;MNVARFDPTATFTAEEMASVRKRSDLTGLLCVIHAWVVIGAAIALYAIWPNPLTFIAAIVIIGSRQLGLGILQHDAAHGVLMKTRWLNEFVGQWFCAYPVLGDMISYRHYHLVHHRRTQQPDDPDLS
;
A
#
# COMPACT_ATOMS: atom_id res chain seq x y z
N MET A 1 0.50 -20.10 21.04
CA MET A 1 1.93 -20.44 20.88
C MET A 1 2.72 -19.18 21.23
N ASN A 2 3.55 -19.19 22.27
CA ASN A 2 4.26 -17.97 22.71
C ASN A 2 5.59 -17.89 21.94
N VAL A 3 5.58 -17.21 20.79
CA VAL A 3 6.76 -17.05 19.94
C VAL A 3 7.53 -15.81 20.41
N ALA A 4 8.84 -15.95 20.66
CA ALA A 4 9.68 -14.83 21.04
C ALA A 4 9.64 -13.73 19.96
N ARG A 5 9.43 -12.48 20.38
CA ARG A 5 9.44 -11.33 19.46
C ARG A 5 10.86 -11.07 18.98
N PHE A 6 11.03 -10.91 17.67
CA PHE A 6 12.29 -10.48 17.10
C PHE A 6 12.62 -9.06 17.58
N ASP A 7 13.83 -8.85 18.10
CA ASP A 7 14.38 -7.54 18.41
C ASP A 7 15.34 -7.10 17.28
N PRO A 8 14.91 -6.18 16.39
CA PRO A 8 15.75 -5.71 15.29
C PRO A 8 17.02 -5.02 15.77
N THR A 9 16.99 -4.40 16.95
CA THR A 9 18.13 -3.63 17.48
C THR A 9 19.24 -4.52 18.03
N ALA A 10 18.93 -5.79 18.31
CA ALA A 10 19.92 -6.80 18.66
C ALA A 10 20.63 -7.40 17.43
N THR A 11 20.07 -7.22 16.22
CA THR A 11 20.59 -7.83 14.98
C THR A 11 21.23 -6.81 14.03
N PHE A 12 20.64 -5.62 13.92
CA PHE A 12 21.08 -4.58 12.98
C PHE A 12 21.72 -3.41 13.71
N THR A 13 22.76 -2.83 13.11
CA THR A 13 23.35 -1.57 13.55
C THR A 13 22.37 -0.41 13.37
N ALA A 14 22.62 0.70 14.06
CA ALA A 14 21.81 1.92 13.91
C ALA A 14 21.81 2.45 12.46
N GLU A 15 22.93 2.32 11.74
CA GLU A 15 23.06 2.75 10.34
C GLU A 15 22.26 1.84 9.39
N GLU A 16 22.34 0.52 9.56
CA GLU A 16 21.53 -0.43 8.79
C GLU A 16 20.04 -0.18 9.02
N MET A 17 19.63 -0.02 10.29
CA MET A 17 18.26 0.33 10.65
C MET A 17 17.80 1.66 10.02
N ALA A 18 18.66 2.68 9.99
CA ALA A 18 18.35 3.97 9.38
C ALA A 18 18.19 3.85 7.86
N SER A 19 19.01 3.01 7.21
CA SER A 19 18.96 2.79 5.76
C SER A 19 17.65 2.16 5.32
N VAL A 20 17.18 1.11 6.01
CA VAL A 20 15.94 0.39 5.66
C VAL A 20 14.68 1.18 6.03
N ARG A 21 14.79 2.13 6.97
CA ARG A 21 13.69 3.02 7.38
C ARG A 21 13.61 4.31 6.57
N LYS A 22 14.54 4.54 5.63
CA LYS A 22 14.60 5.78 4.86
C LYS A 22 13.36 5.90 3.96
N ARG A 23 12.59 6.96 4.17
CA ARG A 23 11.39 7.31 3.39
C ARG A 23 11.70 8.38 2.35
N SER A 24 10.96 8.39 1.24
CA SER A 24 11.17 9.29 0.10
C SER A 24 9.84 9.70 -0.52
N ASP A 25 9.55 11.00 -0.52
CA ASP A 25 8.35 11.54 -1.18
C ASP A 25 8.36 11.25 -2.69
N LEU A 26 9.53 11.36 -3.32
CA LEU A 26 9.68 11.11 -4.75
C LEU A 26 9.38 9.64 -5.08
N THR A 27 9.94 8.71 -4.31
CA THR A 27 9.74 7.27 -4.56
C THR A 27 8.29 6.88 -4.35
N GLY A 28 7.67 7.31 -3.24
CA GLY A 28 6.25 7.06 -2.99
C GLY A 28 5.35 7.65 -4.08
N LEU A 29 5.64 8.88 -4.53
CA LEU A 29 4.87 9.53 -5.59
C LEU A 29 5.02 8.80 -6.93
N LEU A 30 6.23 8.36 -7.29
CA LEU A 30 6.48 7.59 -8.51
C LEU A 30 5.74 6.24 -8.49
N CYS A 31 5.67 5.56 -7.35
CA CYS A 31 4.88 4.33 -7.22
C CYS A 31 3.39 4.57 -7.49
N VAL A 32 2.82 5.66 -6.94
CA VAL A 32 1.42 6.03 -7.14
C VAL A 32 1.17 6.45 -8.59
N ILE A 33 2.01 7.32 -9.16
CA ILE A 33 1.92 7.73 -10.57
C ILE A 33 2.00 6.52 -11.50
N HIS A 34 2.93 5.60 -11.26
CA HIS A 34 3.06 4.38 -12.05
C HIS A 34 1.75 3.57 -12.05
N ALA A 35 1.14 3.36 -10.88
CA ALA A 35 -0.13 2.62 -10.80
C ALA A 35 -1.24 3.30 -11.63
N TRP A 36 -1.39 4.62 -11.51
CA TRP A 36 -2.40 5.37 -12.25
C TRP A 36 -2.14 5.47 -13.75
N VAL A 37 -0.88 5.63 -14.17
CA VAL A 37 -0.49 5.62 -15.58
C VAL A 37 -0.80 4.27 -16.21
N VAL A 38 -0.51 3.15 -15.52
CA VAL A 38 -0.82 1.81 -16.02
C VAL A 38 -2.33 1.57 -16.10
N ILE A 39 -3.12 2.03 -15.12
CA ILE A 39 -4.59 2.01 -15.18
C ILE A 39 -5.09 2.81 -16.38
N GLY A 40 -4.64 4.06 -16.53
CA GLY A 40 -5.02 4.93 -17.63
C GLY A 40 -4.66 4.36 -19.00
N ALA A 41 -3.47 3.77 -19.12
CA ALA A 41 -3.02 3.12 -20.35
C ALA A 41 -3.88 1.89 -20.71
N ALA A 42 -4.27 1.07 -19.72
CA ALA A 42 -5.15 -0.07 -19.94
C ALA A 42 -6.56 0.37 -20.39
N ILE A 43 -7.10 1.44 -19.78
CA ILE A 43 -8.37 2.05 -20.20
C ILE A 43 -8.26 2.59 -21.62
N ALA A 44 -7.22 3.36 -21.92
CA ALA A 44 -7.00 3.95 -23.23
C ALA A 44 -6.85 2.88 -24.34
N LEU A 45 -6.11 1.79 -24.05
CA LEU A 45 -5.96 0.67 -24.98
C LEU A 45 -7.31 0.07 -25.37
N TYR A 46 -8.17 -0.21 -24.39
CA TYR A 46 -9.50 -0.73 -24.66
C TYR A 46 -10.40 0.28 -25.38
N ALA A 47 -10.32 1.56 -25.01
CA ALA A 47 -11.12 2.61 -25.64
C ALA A 47 -10.77 2.83 -27.12
N ILE A 48 -9.48 2.74 -27.48
CA ILE A 48 -9.00 2.91 -28.87
C ILE A 48 -9.24 1.64 -29.70
N TRP A 49 -9.07 0.45 -29.11
CA TRP A 49 -9.23 -0.82 -29.81
C TRP A 49 -10.12 -1.79 -29.02
N PRO A 50 -11.44 -1.58 -28.99
CA PRO A 50 -12.36 -2.40 -28.21
C PRO A 50 -12.54 -3.78 -28.85
N ASN A 51 -12.04 -4.82 -28.19
CA ASN A 51 -12.25 -6.21 -28.57
C ASN A 51 -12.13 -7.13 -27.33
N PRO A 52 -12.53 -8.42 -27.41
CA PRO A 52 -12.49 -9.31 -26.25
C PRO A 52 -11.10 -9.45 -25.60
N LEU A 53 -10.01 -9.42 -26.38
CA LEU A 53 -8.65 -9.55 -25.84
C LEU A 53 -8.23 -8.30 -25.07
N THR A 54 -8.48 -7.10 -25.62
CA THR A 54 -8.15 -5.84 -24.92
C THR A 54 -9.03 -5.62 -23.70
N PHE A 55 -10.28 -6.11 -23.71
CA PHE A 55 -11.15 -6.11 -22.55
C PHE A 55 -10.59 -6.98 -21.41
N ILE A 56 -10.23 -8.24 -21.70
CA ILE A 56 -9.64 -9.16 -20.70
C ILE A 56 -8.32 -8.58 -20.18
N ALA A 57 -7.46 -8.07 -21.06
CA ALA A 57 -6.22 -7.44 -20.67
C ALA A 57 -6.45 -6.25 -19.73
N ALA A 58 -7.43 -5.39 -20.03
CA ALA A 58 -7.78 -4.26 -19.17
C ALA A 58 -8.23 -4.72 -17.79
N ILE A 59 -9.08 -5.75 -17.69
CA ILE A 59 -9.52 -6.31 -16.40
C ILE A 59 -8.33 -6.78 -15.57
N VAL A 60 -7.45 -7.60 -16.16
CA VAL A 60 -6.29 -8.17 -15.45
C VAL A 60 -5.33 -7.07 -15.00
N ILE A 61 -5.01 -6.12 -15.89
CA ILE A 61 -4.07 -5.04 -15.59
C ILE A 61 -4.65 -4.12 -14.51
N ILE A 62 -5.89 -3.64 -14.68
CA ILE A 62 -6.54 -2.75 -13.72
C ILE A 62 -6.71 -3.45 -12.38
N GLY A 63 -7.18 -4.71 -12.36
CA GLY A 63 -7.31 -5.49 -11.13
C GLY A 63 -5.98 -5.64 -10.39
N SER A 64 -4.88 -5.89 -11.12
CA SER A 64 -3.54 -5.95 -10.50
C SER A 64 -3.11 -4.60 -9.91
N ARG A 65 -3.51 -3.48 -10.52
CA ARG A 65 -3.20 -2.14 -10.01
C ARG A 65 -4.12 -1.76 -8.85
N GLN A 66 -5.35 -2.24 -8.79
CA GLN A 66 -6.20 -2.09 -7.60
C GLN A 66 -5.56 -2.76 -6.38
N LEU A 67 -5.05 -4.00 -6.51
CA LEU A 67 -4.26 -4.62 -5.43
C LEU A 67 -3.02 -3.78 -5.09
N GLY A 68 -2.31 -3.28 -6.11
CA GLY A 68 -1.16 -2.39 -5.92
C GLY A 68 -1.51 -1.11 -5.13
N LEU A 69 -2.63 -0.45 -5.46
CA LEU A 69 -3.11 0.71 -4.71
C LEU A 69 -3.49 0.35 -3.27
N GLY A 70 -4.08 -0.82 -3.03
CA GLY A 70 -4.32 -1.33 -1.68
C GLY A 70 -3.02 -1.53 -0.86
N ILE A 71 -1.95 -2.00 -1.50
CA ILE A 71 -0.62 -2.10 -0.86
C ILE A 71 -0.05 -0.71 -0.56
N LEU A 72 -0.19 0.26 -1.47
CA LEU A 72 0.27 1.63 -1.21
C LEU A 72 -0.57 2.31 -0.11
N GLN A 73 -1.88 2.04 -0.04
CA GLN A 73 -2.73 2.43 1.10
C GLN A 73 -2.19 1.83 2.40
N HIS A 74 -1.83 0.55 2.40
CA HIS A 74 -1.25 -0.12 3.56
C HIS A 74 0.02 0.59 4.06
N ASP A 75 0.95 0.90 3.15
CA ASP A 75 2.18 1.60 3.51
C ASP A 75 1.91 3.03 3.99
N ALA A 76 0.90 3.70 3.43
CA ALA A 76 0.45 5.00 3.90
C ALA A 76 -0.21 4.90 5.30
N ALA A 77 -0.93 3.82 5.59
CA ALA A 77 -1.47 3.57 6.92
C ALA A 77 -0.35 3.38 7.96
N HIS A 78 0.79 2.81 7.58
CA HIS A 78 1.99 2.78 8.41
C HIS A 78 2.78 4.10 8.46
N GLY A 79 2.42 5.09 7.63
CA GLY A 79 3.12 6.38 7.56
C GLY A 79 4.50 6.29 6.89
N VAL A 80 4.67 5.30 6.01
CA VAL A 80 5.96 5.02 5.34
C VAL A 80 5.92 5.18 3.82
N LEU A 81 4.75 5.39 3.21
CA LEU A 81 4.65 5.64 1.77
C LEU A 81 5.39 6.92 1.36
N MET A 82 5.21 8.00 2.12
CA MET A 82 5.88 9.29 1.89
C MET A 82 6.66 9.72 3.14
N LYS A 83 7.70 10.53 2.94
CA LYS A 83 8.47 11.16 4.03
C LYS A 83 7.64 12.26 4.70
N THR A 84 6.96 13.08 3.90
CA THR A 84 6.17 14.23 4.36
C THR A 84 4.80 13.76 4.83
N ARG A 85 4.49 13.97 6.12
CA ARG A 85 3.31 13.40 6.77
C ARG A 85 1.99 13.77 6.10
N TRP A 86 1.72 15.07 5.89
CA TRP A 86 0.44 15.48 5.29
C TRP A 86 0.27 14.94 3.87
N LEU A 87 1.38 14.84 3.11
CA LEU A 87 1.39 14.27 1.77
C LEU A 87 1.09 12.76 1.82
N ASN A 88 1.68 12.04 2.77
CA ASN A 88 1.37 10.63 3.02
C ASN A 88 -0.13 10.42 3.26
N GLU A 89 -0.71 11.22 4.15
CA GLU A 89 -2.15 11.12 4.47
C GLU A 89 -3.02 11.40 3.25
N PHE A 90 -2.75 12.52 2.56
CA PHE A 90 -3.54 12.95 1.42
C PHE A 90 -3.45 11.95 0.26
N VAL A 91 -2.23 11.55 -0.11
CA VAL A 91 -2.01 10.63 -1.23
C VAL A 91 -2.52 9.23 -0.92
N GLY A 92 -2.27 8.72 0.29
CA GLY A 92 -2.76 7.42 0.73
C GLY A 92 -4.28 7.33 0.74
N GLN A 93 -4.96 8.36 1.25
CA GLN A 93 -6.43 8.38 1.30
C GLN A 93 -7.05 8.54 -0.10
N TRP A 94 -6.66 9.59 -0.82
CA TRP A 94 -7.38 10.00 -2.03
C TRP A 94 -6.99 9.21 -3.28
N PHE A 95 -5.72 8.84 -3.40
CA PHE A 95 -5.18 8.23 -4.62
C PHE A 95 -4.87 6.75 -4.47
N CYS A 96 -4.90 6.21 -3.26
CA CYS A 96 -4.70 4.78 -3.03
C CYS A 96 -5.97 4.12 -2.48
N ALA A 97 -6.56 4.66 -1.40
CA ALA A 97 -7.67 4.00 -0.71
C ALA A 97 -9.04 4.15 -1.39
N TYR A 98 -9.54 5.39 -1.55
CA TYR A 98 -10.85 5.61 -2.18
C TYR A 98 -11.02 4.98 -3.57
N PRO A 99 -10.00 4.97 -4.46
CA PRO A 99 -10.11 4.34 -5.77
C PRO A 99 -10.37 2.82 -5.73
N VAL A 100 -10.03 2.17 -4.62
CA VAL A 100 -10.31 0.74 -4.38
C VAL A 100 -11.40 0.54 -3.34
N LEU A 101 -12.22 1.59 -3.13
CA LEU A 101 -13.34 1.61 -2.18
C LEU A 101 -12.92 1.37 -0.71
N GLY A 102 -11.66 1.67 -0.38
CA GLY A 102 -11.12 1.61 0.97
C GLY A 102 -11.15 2.96 1.69
N ASP A 103 -10.94 2.93 3.01
CA ASP A 103 -10.70 4.11 3.84
C ASP A 103 -9.42 3.94 4.65
N MET A 104 -8.36 4.66 4.28
CA MET A 104 -7.03 4.49 4.88
C MET A 104 -7.05 4.85 6.38
N ILE A 105 -7.77 5.89 6.78
CA ILE A 105 -7.79 6.35 8.17
C ILE A 105 -8.44 5.31 9.09
N SER A 106 -9.62 4.78 8.73
CA SER A 106 -10.26 3.70 9.50
C SER A 106 -9.43 2.43 9.45
N TYR A 107 -8.91 2.07 8.28
CA TYR A 107 -8.04 0.92 8.09
C TYR A 107 -6.81 0.98 9.01
N ARG A 108 -6.14 2.14 9.13
CA ARG A 108 -4.98 2.32 10.01
C ARG A 108 -5.28 1.96 11.46
N HIS A 109 -6.40 2.44 12.01
CA HIS A 109 -6.73 2.22 13.42
C HIS A 109 -6.86 0.73 13.74
N TYR A 110 -7.54 -0.01 12.88
CA TYR A 110 -7.67 -1.47 12.96
C TYR A 110 -6.32 -2.17 12.71
N HIS A 111 -5.67 -1.84 11.60
CA HIS A 111 -4.51 -2.56 11.07
C HIS A 111 -3.27 -2.46 11.96
N LEU A 112 -3.05 -1.31 12.61
CA LEU A 112 -1.95 -1.16 13.55
C LEU A 112 -2.14 -1.99 14.83
N VAL A 113 -3.38 -2.31 15.20
CA VAL A 113 -3.65 -3.25 16.30
C VAL A 113 -3.26 -4.66 15.87
N HIS A 114 -3.68 -5.09 14.67
CA HIS A 114 -3.24 -6.35 14.07
C HIS A 114 -1.71 -6.48 14.08
N HIS A 115 -0.95 -5.50 13.55
CA HIS A 115 0.52 -5.56 13.54
C HIS A 115 1.17 -5.57 14.93
N ARG A 116 0.53 -4.96 15.93
CA ARG A 116 1.03 -4.96 17.32
C ARG A 116 0.76 -6.29 18.03
N ARG A 117 -0.31 -6.98 17.63
CA ARG A 117 -0.87 -8.18 18.28
C ARG A 117 -0.93 -9.39 17.34
N THR A 118 -0.12 -9.41 16.28
CA THR A 118 -0.20 -10.43 15.24
C THR A 118 -0.18 -11.84 15.83
N GLN A 119 -1.19 -12.64 15.47
CA GLN A 119 -1.37 -14.02 15.93
C GLN A 119 -1.48 -14.18 17.45
N GLN A 120 -1.87 -13.13 18.18
CA GLN A 120 -2.23 -13.19 19.59
C GLN A 120 -3.76 -13.29 19.74
N PRO A 121 -4.28 -13.72 20.91
CA PRO A 121 -5.72 -13.83 21.11
C PRO A 121 -6.50 -12.51 20.92
N ASP A 122 -5.83 -11.36 21.05
CA ASP A 122 -6.37 -10.02 20.83
C ASP A 122 -6.04 -9.44 19.44
N ASP A 123 -5.63 -10.28 18.49
CA ASP A 123 -5.50 -9.92 17.09
C ASP A 123 -6.90 -9.74 16.45
N PRO A 124 -7.25 -8.54 15.94
CA PRO A 124 -8.55 -8.30 15.33
C PRO A 124 -8.79 -9.09 14.03
N ASP A 125 -7.75 -9.68 13.41
CA ASP A 125 -7.89 -10.58 12.25
C ASP A 125 -8.36 -12.00 12.64
N LEU A 126 -8.41 -12.34 13.94
CA LEU A 126 -8.83 -13.66 14.43
C LEU A 126 -10.29 -13.73 14.90
N SER A 127 -11.02 -12.61 14.86
CA SER A 127 -12.41 -12.48 15.33
C SER A 127 -13.41 -12.29 14.20
#